data_AF-A0A973CL65-F1
#
_entry.id   AF-A0A973CL65-F1
#
_cell.length_a   1.000
_cell.length_b   1.000
_cell.length_c   1.000
_cell.angle_alpha   90.00
_cell.angle_beta   90.00
_cell.angle_gamma   90.00
#
_symmetry.space_group_name_H-M   'P 1'
#
loop_
_entity.id
_entity.type
_entity.pdbx_description
1 polymer ?
#
loop_
_entity_poly.entity_id
_entity_poly.type
_entity_poly.pdbx_seq_one_letter_code
_entity_poly.pdbx_strand_id
1 'polypeptide(L)'
;MLSASDLRKNLKIEIDGLPWVITDFDFMKPGKGQAMYRCKMKNMITGSTMDRTYRSNDKFDKPDLDDRDVSFLYYDGNTYVFSDDKTFEEIYVTPEQVGDQAKFLIEDAKCTILLHNNQAIHVELPNFIEKQIQYTETAVRGDTTSNVLKPATVDGDIEVQVPLFVNQGDWIKIDTRSGEYSERIKKS
;
A
#
# COMPACT_ATOMS: atom_id res chain seq x y z
N MET A 1 -14.28 -23.17 6.04
CA MET A 1 -13.06 -23.90 5.61
C MET A 1 -12.99 -24.02 4.09
N LEU A 2 -11.85 -23.65 3.55
CA LEU A 2 -11.43 -23.89 2.17
C LEU A 2 -10.73 -25.26 2.07
N SER A 3 -10.71 -25.80 0.86
CA SER A 3 -10.02 -27.04 0.51
C SER A 3 -8.85 -26.76 -0.43
N ALA A 4 -7.95 -27.73 -0.59
CA ALA A 4 -6.85 -27.60 -1.54
C ALA A 4 -7.30 -27.30 -2.99
N SER A 5 -8.50 -27.75 -3.41
CA SER A 5 -9.07 -27.43 -4.72
C SER A 5 -9.51 -25.97 -4.88
N ASP A 6 -9.71 -25.23 -3.79
CA ASP A 6 -10.09 -23.81 -3.84
C ASP A 6 -8.88 -22.89 -4.04
N LEU A 7 -7.67 -23.41 -3.78
CA LEU A 7 -6.41 -22.67 -3.85
C LEU A 7 -6.18 -22.12 -5.26
N ARG A 8 -5.85 -20.83 -5.32
CA ARG A 8 -5.56 -20.09 -6.55
C ARG A 8 -4.78 -18.83 -6.19
N LYS A 9 -4.14 -18.24 -7.19
CA LYS A 9 -3.46 -16.94 -7.04
C LYS A 9 -4.43 -15.89 -6.47
N ASN A 10 -3.92 -15.04 -5.58
CA ASN A 10 -4.61 -14.00 -4.81
C ASN A 10 -5.63 -14.49 -3.76
N LEU A 11 -5.80 -15.80 -3.57
CA LEU A 11 -6.62 -16.29 -2.47
C LEU A 11 -5.92 -16.02 -1.13
N LYS A 12 -6.67 -15.50 -0.16
CA LYS A 12 -6.22 -15.28 1.22
C LYS A 12 -6.63 -16.47 2.08
N ILE A 13 -5.69 -17.05 2.80
CA ILE A 13 -5.87 -18.22 3.68
C ILE A 13 -5.23 -17.96 5.05
N GLU A 14 -5.74 -18.63 6.08
CA GLU A 14 -5.17 -18.57 7.41
C GLU A 14 -4.36 -19.83 7.69
N ILE A 15 -3.12 -19.63 8.16
CA ILE A 15 -2.21 -20.71 8.57
C ILE A 15 -1.57 -20.28 9.88
N ASP A 16 -1.73 -21.11 10.92
CA ASP A 16 -1.21 -20.88 12.26
C ASP A 16 -1.65 -19.52 12.85
N GLY A 17 -2.90 -19.11 12.59
CA GLY A 17 -3.46 -17.84 13.06
C GLY A 17 -3.00 -16.60 12.30
N LEU A 18 -2.23 -16.77 11.22
CA LEU A 18 -1.69 -15.66 10.43
C LEU A 18 -2.35 -15.61 9.04
N PRO A 19 -2.62 -14.41 8.50
CA PRO A 19 -3.18 -14.23 7.18
C PRO A 19 -2.09 -14.31 6.11
N TRP A 20 -2.30 -15.16 5.11
CA TRP A 20 -1.40 -15.33 3.97
C TRP A 20 -2.14 -15.14 2.65
N VAL A 21 -1.49 -14.48 1.71
CA VAL A 21 -1.98 -14.38 0.32
C VAL A 21 -1.15 -15.28 -0.59
N ILE A 22 -1.83 -16.07 -1.43
CA ILE A 22 -1.17 -16.93 -2.43
C ILE A 22 -0.70 -16.05 -3.59
N THR A 23 0.61 -15.93 -3.75
CA THR A 23 1.22 -15.12 -4.82
C THR A 23 1.43 -15.91 -6.10
N ASP A 24 1.62 -17.22 -5.98
CA ASP A 24 1.77 -18.14 -7.11
C ASP A 24 1.16 -19.51 -6.79
N PHE A 25 0.62 -20.18 -7.82
CA PHE A 25 -0.10 -21.43 -7.67
C PHE A 25 0.14 -22.35 -8.87
N ASP A 26 0.55 -23.58 -8.58
CA ASP A 26 0.75 -24.65 -9.55
C ASP A 26 0.02 -25.93 -9.10
N PHE A 27 -0.75 -26.51 -10.02
CA PHE A 27 -1.49 -27.74 -9.78
C PHE A 27 -0.97 -28.85 -10.70
N MET A 28 -0.59 -29.96 -10.09
CA MET A 28 -0.12 -31.14 -10.82
C MET A 28 -0.86 -32.38 -10.35
N LYS A 29 -1.45 -33.11 -11.31
CA LYS A 29 -2.03 -34.43 -11.09
C LYS A 29 -1.21 -35.48 -11.85
N PRO A 30 -0.37 -36.28 -11.18
CA PRO A 30 0.40 -37.32 -11.86
C PRO A 30 -0.53 -38.44 -12.34
N GLY A 31 -0.15 -39.12 -13.44
CA GLY A 31 -0.91 -40.26 -13.98
C GLY A 31 -1.06 -41.42 -12.98
N LYS A 32 -0.15 -41.52 -12.01
CA LYS A 32 -0.26 -42.35 -10.80
C LYS A 32 0.16 -41.52 -9.58
N GLY A 33 -0.69 -41.41 -8.57
CA GLY A 33 -0.41 -40.68 -7.32
C GLY A 33 -1.49 -39.69 -6.92
N GLN A 34 -1.29 -39.02 -5.78
CA GLN A 34 -2.18 -37.97 -5.30
C GLN A 34 -1.89 -36.64 -6.00
N ALA A 35 -2.92 -35.81 -6.15
CA ALA A 35 -2.77 -34.46 -6.69
C ALA A 35 -1.94 -33.58 -5.75
N MET A 36 -1.14 -32.69 -6.34
CA MET A 36 -0.24 -31.78 -5.63
C MET A 36 -0.62 -30.34 -5.96
N TYR A 37 -0.69 -29.51 -4.92
CA TYR A 37 -1.02 -28.10 -5.00
C TYR A 37 0.16 -27.30 -4.45
N ARG A 38 0.99 -26.76 -5.32
CA ARG A 38 2.17 -25.97 -4.93
C ARG A 38 1.76 -24.52 -4.85
N CYS A 39 1.93 -23.91 -3.68
CA CYS A 39 1.64 -22.50 -3.46
C CYS A 39 2.92 -21.79 -3.05
N LYS A 40 3.17 -20.64 -3.67
CA LYS A 40 3.99 -19.60 -3.07
C LYS A 40 3.07 -18.59 -2.45
N MET A 41 3.40 -18.15 -1.24
CA MET A 41 2.52 -17.33 -0.42
C MET A 41 3.32 -16.29 0.34
N LYS A 42 2.70 -15.15 0.60
CA LYS A 42 3.28 -14.03 1.34
C LYS A 42 2.45 -13.76 2.58
N ASN A 43 3.10 -13.65 3.73
CA ASN A 43 2.46 -13.26 4.98
C ASN A 43 2.00 -11.81 4.86
N MET A 44 0.73 -11.54 5.18
CA MET A 44 0.15 -10.20 4.99
C MET A 44 0.54 -9.22 6.11
N ILE A 45 1.10 -9.71 7.22
CA ILE A 45 1.57 -8.90 8.35
C ILE A 45 3.08 -8.64 8.22
N THR A 46 3.87 -9.71 8.10
CA THR A 46 5.34 -9.62 8.13
C THR A 46 5.98 -9.48 6.76
N GLY A 47 5.22 -9.74 5.69
CA GLY A 47 5.73 -9.79 4.33
C GLY A 47 6.61 -10.99 3.98
N SER A 48 6.88 -11.91 4.93
CA SER A 48 7.70 -13.10 4.69
C SER A 48 7.07 -14.03 3.66
N THR A 49 7.89 -14.65 2.80
CA THR A 49 7.39 -15.61 1.80
C THR A 49 7.57 -17.05 2.24
N MET A 50 6.63 -17.92 1.86
CA MET A 50 6.68 -19.36 2.09
C MET A 50 6.26 -20.13 0.84
N ASP A 51 6.98 -21.21 0.55
CA ASP A 51 6.65 -22.15 -0.52
C ASP A 51 6.20 -23.48 0.13
N ARG A 52 4.96 -23.90 -0.14
CA ARG A 52 4.39 -25.12 0.47
C ARG A 52 3.59 -25.92 -0.54
N THR A 53 3.69 -27.25 -0.43
CA THR A 53 2.91 -28.17 -1.26
C THR A 53 1.83 -28.84 -0.42
N TYR A 54 0.59 -28.76 -0.89
CA TYR A 54 -0.58 -29.37 -0.27
C TYR A 54 -1.08 -30.58 -1.08
N ARG A 55 -1.94 -31.36 -0.43
CA ARG A 55 -2.66 -32.54 -0.92
C ARG A 55 -4.16 -32.25 -0.88
N SER A 56 -4.95 -33.04 -1.62
CA SER A 56 -6.40 -32.83 -1.74
C SER A 56 -7.17 -32.83 -0.41
N ASN A 57 -6.61 -33.43 0.65
CA ASN A 57 -7.25 -33.52 1.96
C ASN A 57 -6.93 -32.33 2.87
N ASP A 58 -5.98 -31.46 2.48
CA ASP A 58 -5.63 -30.29 3.28
C ASP A 58 -6.79 -29.28 3.30
N LYS A 59 -7.04 -28.73 4.48
CA LYS A 59 -8.09 -27.78 4.80
C LYS A 59 -7.44 -26.49 5.28
N PHE A 60 -8.06 -25.36 4.95
CA PHE A 60 -7.58 -24.04 5.32
C PHE A 60 -8.72 -23.21 5.88
N ASP A 61 -8.41 -22.35 6.83
CA ASP A 61 -9.35 -21.35 7.29
C ASP A 61 -9.27 -20.08 6.45
N LYS A 62 -10.34 -19.30 6.50
CA LYS A 62 -10.38 -17.98 5.87
C LYS A 62 -9.96 -16.99 6.95
N PRO A 63 -8.95 -16.15 6.68
CA PRO A 63 -8.56 -15.14 7.63
C PRO A 63 -9.71 -14.14 7.79
N ASP A 64 -9.94 -13.70 9.02
CA ASP A 64 -10.88 -12.62 9.30
C ASP A 64 -10.24 -11.30 8.87
N LEU A 65 -10.67 -10.79 7.73
CA LEU A 65 -10.12 -9.60 7.09
C LEU A 65 -11.23 -8.60 6.82
N ASP A 66 -11.03 -7.38 7.27
CA ASP A 66 -11.99 -6.28 7.14
C ASP A 66 -11.27 -5.06 6.56
N ASP A 67 -11.75 -4.58 5.41
CA ASP A 67 -11.25 -3.38 4.76
C ASP A 67 -12.12 -2.19 5.21
N ARG A 68 -11.49 -1.22 5.86
CA ARG A 68 -12.18 -0.04 6.38
C ARG A 68 -11.70 1.22 5.68
N ASP A 69 -12.66 1.97 5.16
CA ASP A 69 -12.44 3.32 4.66
C ASP A 69 -12.28 4.26 5.84
N VAL A 70 -11.17 4.99 5.88
CA VAL A 70 -10.81 5.85 6.99
C VAL A 70 -10.27 7.19 6.52
N SER A 71 -10.35 8.18 7.40
CA SER A 71 -9.72 9.49 7.20
C SER A 71 -8.58 9.68 8.18
N PHE A 72 -7.39 10.05 7.70
CA PHE A 72 -6.28 10.39 8.59
C PHE A 72 -6.60 11.65 9.39
N LEU A 73 -6.41 11.59 10.71
CA LEU A 73 -6.63 12.73 11.60
C LEU A 73 -5.32 13.45 11.89
N TYR A 74 -4.40 12.80 12.62
CA TYR A 74 -3.13 13.38 13.03
C TYR A 74 -2.14 12.29 13.47
N TYR A 75 -0.89 12.69 13.64
CA TYR A 75 0.15 11.86 14.26
C TYR A 75 0.43 12.39 15.67
N ASP A 76 0.27 11.54 16.70
CA ASP A 76 0.43 11.94 18.10
C ASP A 76 1.90 11.92 18.60
N GLY A 77 2.83 11.55 17.72
CA GLY A 77 4.25 11.36 18.02
C GLY A 77 4.67 9.90 18.15
N ASN A 78 3.73 8.98 18.33
CA ASN A 78 3.96 7.54 18.41
C ASN A 78 3.13 6.76 17.39
N THR A 79 1.87 7.12 17.19
CA THR A 79 0.90 6.44 16.32
C THR A 79 0.17 7.41 15.40
N TYR A 80 -0.19 6.91 14.23
CA TYR A 80 -1.08 7.58 13.28
C TYR A 80 -2.52 7.28 13.68
N VAL A 81 -3.30 8.33 13.90
CA VAL A 81 -4.71 8.24 14.29
C VAL A 81 -5.57 8.44 13.05
N PHE A 82 -6.46 7.49 12.79
CA PHE A 82 -7.44 7.54 11.71
C PHE A 82 -8.86 7.50 12.29
N SER A 83 -9.82 8.09 11.60
CA SER A 83 -11.24 8.00 11.90
C SER A 83 -11.92 7.08 10.90
N ASP A 84 -12.68 6.10 11.38
CA ASP A 84 -13.54 5.25 10.54
C ASP A 84 -14.65 6.08 9.90
N ASP A 85 -14.74 6.07 8.56
CA ASP A 85 -15.69 6.91 7.83
C ASP A 85 -17.16 6.52 8.08
N LYS A 86 -17.42 5.32 8.61
CA LYS A 86 -18.77 4.80 8.89
C LYS A 86 -19.13 4.93 10.38
N THR A 87 -18.22 4.57 11.27
CA THR A 87 -18.50 4.52 12.72
C THR A 87 -18.00 5.75 13.47
N PHE A 88 -17.10 6.54 12.87
CA PHE A 88 -16.37 7.64 13.50
C PHE A 88 -15.52 7.19 14.70
N GLU A 89 -15.21 5.90 14.79
CA GLU A 89 -14.29 5.35 15.80
C GLU A 89 -12.85 5.63 15.39
N GLU A 90 -12.01 5.92 16.38
CA GLU A 90 -10.57 6.12 16.16
C GLU A 90 -9.85 4.78 16.04
N ILE A 91 -9.00 4.67 15.01
CA ILE A 91 -8.12 3.54 14.75
C ILE A 91 -6.68 4.02 14.87
N TYR A 92 -5.94 3.39 15.79
CA TYR A 92 -4.53 3.70 16.05
C TYR A 92 -3.64 2.76 15.26
N VAL A 93 -2.72 3.32 14.48
CA VAL A 93 -1.82 2.56 13.62
C VAL A 93 -0.38 2.97 13.89
N THR A 94 0.50 1.98 14.05
CA THR A 94 1.93 2.20 14.25
C THR A 94 2.63 2.63 12.94
N PRO A 95 3.75 3.37 13.00
CA PRO A 95 4.52 3.73 11.81
C PRO A 95 4.93 2.53 10.96
N GLU A 96 5.21 1.39 11.58
CA GLU A 96 5.59 0.14 10.92
C GLU A 96 4.45 -0.44 10.07
N GLN A 97 3.20 -0.30 10.52
CA GLN A 97 2.00 -0.75 9.80
C GLN A 97 1.62 0.19 8.64
N VAL A 98 1.94 1.48 8.74
CA VAL A 98 1.76 2.45 7.65
C VAL A 98 2.86 2.29 6.59
N GLY A 99 4.09 2.02 7.02
CA GLY A 99 5.26 1.85 6.15
C GLY A 99 5.80 3.17 5.60
N ASP A 100 6.68 3.09 4.60
CA ASP A 100 7.43 4.23 4.04
C ASP A 100 6.52 5.33 3.43
N GLN A 101 5.26 5.00 3.15
CA GLN A 101 4.28 5.93 2.61
C GLN A 101 3.73 6.89 3.67
N ALA A 102 4.04 6.69 4.96
CA ALA A 102 3.58 7.54 6.04
C ALA A 102 3.94 9.03 5.85
N LYS A 103 5.06 9.31 5.16
CA LYS A 103 5.46 10.68 4.81
C LYS A 103 4.47 11.39 3.88
N PHE A 104 3.61 10.65 3.18
CA PHE A 104 2.61 11.19 2.26
C PHE A 104 1.23 11.38 2.91
N LEU A 105 1.07 11.00 4.18
CA LEU A 105 -0.18 11.24 4.91
C LEU A 105 -0.37 12.73 5.15
N ILE A 106 -1.60 13.17 4.91
CA ILE A 106 -2.06 14.54 5.12
C ILE A 106 -3.34 14.49 5.91
N GLU A 107 -3.58 15.47 6.77
CA GLU A 107 -4.87 15.59 7.46
C GLU A 107 -6.01 15.48 6.44
N ASP A 108 -7.07 14.76 6.81
CA ASP A 108 -8.22 14.40 5.97
C ASP A 108 -7.91 13.49 4.76
N ALA A 109 -6.72 12.89 4.67
CA ALA A 109 -6.43 11.90 3.64
C ALA A 109 -7.33 10.66 3.79
N LYS A 110 -8.09 10.37 2.73
CA LYS A 110 -8.87 9.14 2.62
C LYS A 110 -7.95 7.96 2.37
N CYS A 111 -7.92 7.00 3.29
CA CYS A 111 -7.11 5.79 3.21
C CYS A 111 -7.99 4.57 3.41
N THR A 112 -7.45 3.38 3.12
CA THR A 112 -8.08 2.11 3.47
C THR A 112 -7.18 1.37 4.44
N ILE A 113 -7.72 0.94 5.58
CA ILE A 113 -7.01 0.09 6.53
C ILE A 113 -7.53 -1.33 6.40
N LEU A 114 -6.62 -2.27 6.18
CA LEU A 114 -6.91 -3.69 6.29
C LEU A 114 -6.69 -4.15 7.73
N LEU A 115 -7.76 -4.61 8.35
CA LEU A 115 -7.75 -5.22 9.68
C LEU A 115 -7.67 -6.75 9.55
N HIS A 116 -6.96 -7.40 10.46
CA HIS A 116 -7.01 -8.83 10.71
C HIS A 116 -7.33 -9.08 12.18
N ASN A 117 -8.43 -9.79 12.48
CA ASN A 117 -8.92 -9.98 13.85
C ASN A 117 -9.01 -8.64 14.63
N ASN A 118 -9.57 -7.60 14.01
CA ASN A 118 -9.66 -6.22 14.52
C ASN A 118 -8.33 -5.49 14.79
N GLN A 119 -7.19 -6.02 14.34
CA GLN A 119 -5.90 -5.34 14.41
C GLN A 119 -5.48 -4.86 13.03
N ALA A 120 -5.04 -3.61 12.92
CA ALA A 120 -4.50 -3.08 11.66
C ALA A 120 -3.26 -3.87 11.23
N ILE A 121 -3.23 -4.32 9.98
CA ILE A 121 -2.08 -5.04 9.43
C ILE A 121 -1.50 -4.33 8.21
N HIS A 122 -2.29 -3.50 7.53
CA HIS A 122 -1.84 -2.73 6.38
C HIS A 122 -2.67 -1.45 6.23
N VAL A 123 -2.00 -0.38 5.82
CA VAL A 123 -2.65 0.87 5.41
C VAL A 123 -2.35 1.11 3.94
N GLU A 124 -3.40 1.28 3.15
CA GLU A 124 -3.34 1.66 1.75
C GLU A 124 -3.70 3.15 1.62
N LEU A 125 -2.73 3.95 1.19
CA LEU A 125 -2.96 5.34 0.83
C LEU A 125 -3.53 5.42 -0.59
N PRO A 126 -4.18 6.55 -0.97
CA PRO A 126 -4.49 6.82 -2.36
C PRO A 126 -3.24 6.68 -3.21
N ASN A 127 -3.35 6.02 -4.37
CA ASN A 127 -2.23 5.89 -5.32
C ASN A 127 -1.62 7.25 -5.70
N PHE A 128 -2.41 8.31 -5.61
CA PHE A 128 -1.99 9.66 -5.93
C PHE A 128 -2.45 10.64 -4.86
N ILE A 129 -1.54 11.52 -4.45
CA ILE A 129 -1.87 12.68 -3.63
C ILE A 129 -1.60 13.97 -4.40
N GLU A 130 -2.36 15.00 -4.07
CA GLU A 130 -2.21 16.33 -4.65
C GLU A 130 -1.54 17.25 -3.64
N LYS A 131 -0.45 17.90 -4.06
CA LYS A 131 0.34 18.77 -3.21
C LYS A 131 0.74 20.04 -3.95
N GLN A 132 0.80 21.14 -3.22
CA GLN A 132 1.34 22.40 -3.74
C GLN A 132 2.85 22.43 -3.55
N ILE A 133 3.60 22.94 -4.54
CA ILE A 133 5.03 23.21 -4.38
C ILE A 133 5.22 24.40 -3.44
N GLN A 134 5.83 24.16 -2.27
CA GLN A 134 6.24 25.19 -1.33
C GLN A 134 7.52 25.91 -1.79
N TYR A 135 8.47 25.18 -2.36
CA TYR A 135 9.73 25.74 -2.83
C TYR A 135 10.32 24.93 -4.00
N THR A 136 10.88 25.60 -5.00
CA THR A 136 11.72 24.99 -6.04
C THR A 136 12.54 26.09 -6.71
N GLU A 137 13.70 25.73 -7.25
CA GLU A 137 14.53 26.70 -7.97
C GLU A 137 13.89 27.13 -9.29
N THR A 138 14.12 28.40 -9.67
CA THR A 138 13.69 28.89 -10.99
C THR A 138 14.58 28.27 -12.06
N ALA A 139 13.99 27.63 -13.07
CA ALA A 139 14.77 27.03 -14.15
C ALA A 139 15.58 28.12 -14.88
N VAL A 140 16.90 27.96 -14.94
CA VAL A 140 17.77 28.85 -15.71
C VAL A 140 17.56 28.55 -17.19
N ARG A 141 17.20 29.57 -17.99
CA ARG A 141 17.13 29.49 -19.46
C ARG A 141 18.51 29.11 -20.02
N GLY A 142 18.80 27.82 -20.12
CA GLY A 142 20.09 27.32 -20.60
C GLY A 142 20.12 25.80 -20.76
N ASP A 143 19.37 25.06 -19.95
CA ASP A 143 19.27 23.60 -20.06
C ASP A 143 18.33 23.20 -21.21
N THR A 144 18.92 22.98 -22.38
CA THR A 144 18.24 22.53 -23.61
C THR A 144 18.13 21.00 -23.70
N THR A 145 18.49 20.27 -22.65
CA THR A 145 18.38 18.81 -22.59
C THR A 145 16.97 18.40 -22.19
N SER A 146 16.30 17.61 -23.02
CA SER A 146 15.01 16.98 -22.68
C SER A 146 15.17 16.08 -21.44
N ASN A 147 14.22 16.12 -20.50
CA ASN A 147 14.14 15.34 -19.25
C ASN A 147 15.04 15.77 -18.08
N VAL A 148 15.50 17.03 -18.01
CA VAL A 148 16.09 17.54 -16.76
C VAL A 148 14.99 17.70 -15.71
N LEU A 149 15.19 17.08 -14.55
CA LEU A 149 14.36 17.25 -13.35
C LEU A 149 15.09 18.17 -12.38
N LYS A 150 14.31 18.89 -11.57
CA LYS A 150 14.82 19.70 -10.46
C LYS A 150 14.13 19.30 -9.16
N PRO A 151 14.79 19.45 -8.01
CA PRO A 151 14.16 19.23 -6.73
C PRO A 151 13.08 20.28 -6.44
N ALA A 152 11.96 19.84 -5.88
CA ALA A 152 10.91 20.69 -5.36
C ALA A 152 10.39 20.17 -4.01
N THR A 153 10.22 21.08 -3.07
CA THR A 153 9.66 20.80 -1.74
C THR A 153 8.16 21.05 -1.76
N VAL A 154 7.36 20.08 -1.29
CA VAL A 154 5.90 20.21 -1.22
C VAL A 154 5.38 20.50 0.18
N ASP A 155 5.84 19.77 1.19
CA ASP A 155 5.35 19.92 2.57
C ASP A 155 6.34 19.30 3.55
N GLY A 156 6.61 19.99 4.67
CA GLY A 156 7.35 19.44 5.83
C GLY A 156 8.54 18.54 5.51
N ASP A 157 9.43 18.95 4.59
CA ASP A 157 10.65 18.24 4.14
C ASP A 157 10.49 17.15 3.06
N ILE A 158 9.32 16.98 2.44
CA ILE A 158 9.16 16.07 1.30
C ILE A 158 9.71 16.72 0.03
N GLU A 159 10.83 16.20 -0.48
CA GLU A 159 11.41 16.55 -1.76
C GLU A 159 10.94 15.60 -2.88
N VAL A 160 10.52 16.16 -4.01
CA VAL A 160 10.12 15.44 -5.22
C VAL A 160 10.85 16.02 -6.42
N GLN A 161 11.33 15.14 -7.31
CA GLN A 161 11.94 15.55 -8.57
C GLN A 161 10.84 15.91 -9.58
N VAL A 162 10.82 17.18 -10.02
CA VAL A 162 9.79 17.72 -10.91
C VAL A 162 10.40 18.28 -12.20
N PRO A 163 9.64 18.34 -13.31
CA PRO A 163 10.11 18.98 -14.53
C PRO A 163 10.46 20.47 -14.35
N LEU A 164 11.40 20.97 -15.15
CA LEU A 164 11.86 22.38 -15.08
C LEU A 164 10.74 23.43 -15.16
N PHE A 165 9.63 23.13 -15.84
CA PHE A 165 8.51 24.06 -16.01
C PHE A 165 7.62 24.21 -14.77
N VAL A 166 7.75 23.33 -13.78
CA VAL A 166 6.98 23.40 -12.52
C VAL A 166 7.55 24.53 -11.68
N ASN A 167 6.69 25.40 -11.15
CA ASN A 167 7.12 26.54 -10.34
C ASN A 167 6.55 26.46 -8.93
N GLN A 168 7.09 27.29 -8.04
CA GLN A 168 6.52 27.50 -6.73
C GLN A 168 5.05 27.91 -6.84
N GLY A 169 4.20 27.31 -6.00
CA GLY A 169 2.75 27.51 -6.02
C GLY A 169 1.97 26.64 -7.01
N ASP A 170 2.63 25.95 -7.95
CA ASP A 170 1.98 24.95 -8.80
C ASP A 170 1.50 23.77 -7.94
N TRP A 171 0.36 23.19 -8.33
CA TRP A 171 -0.14 21.95 -7.75
C TRP A 171 0.34 20.77 -8.59
N ILE A 172 0.88 19.76 -7.93
CA ILE A 172 1.35 18.53 -8.55
C ILE A 172 0.66 17.34 -7.93
N LYS A 173 0.63 16.26 -8.72
CA LYS A 173 0.19 14.95 -8.29
C LYS A 173 1.41 14.05 -8.13
N ILE A 174 1.51 13.38 -6.99
CA ILE A 174 2.63 12.50 -6.63
C ILE A 174 2.09 11.08 -6.51
N ASP A 175 2.77 10.10 -7.10
CA ASP A 175 2.47 8.69 -6.89
C ASP A 175 2.99 8.26 -5.52
N THR A 176 2.13 7.83 -4.61
CA THR A 176 2.51 7.48 -3.22
C THR A 176 3.32 6.19 -3.14
N ARG A 177 3.28 5.34 -4.17
CA ARG A 177 3.96 4.04 -4.20
C ARG A 177 5.43 4.21 -4.57
N SER A 178 5.74 5.11 -5.50
CA SER A 178 7.12 5.42 -5.92
C SER A 178 7.67 6.71 -5.28
N GLY A 179 6.79 7.61 -4.85
CA GLY A 179 7.15 8.96 -4.41
C GLY A 179 7.50 9.92 -5.56
N GLU A 180 7.20 9.54 -6.80
CA GLU A 180 7.58 10.30 -7.99
C GLU A 180 6.50 11.28 -8.42
N TYR A 181 6.92 12.35 -9.10
CA TYR A 181 6.03 13.26 -9.81
C TYR A 181 5.26 12.51 -10.90
N SER A 182 3.93 12.65 -10.89
CA SER A 182 3.06 12.12 -11.93
C SER A 182 2.68 13.19 -12.95
N GLU A 183 2.05 14.28 -12.49
CA GLU A 183 1.57 15.36 -13.37
C GLU A 183 1.40 16.68 -12.62
N ARG A 184 1.40 17.79 -13.35
CA ARG A 184 1.03 19.11 -12.83
C ARG A 184 -0.45 19.31 -13.08
N ILE A 185 -1.18 19.63 -12.02
CA ILE A 185 -2.63 19.83 -12.05
C ILE A 185 -2.98 21.31 -11.90
N LYS A 186 -4.18 21.68 -12.35
CA LYS A 186 -4.77 22.99 -12.08
C LYS A 186 -5.83 22.81 -11.00
N LYS A 187 -5.67 23.49 -9.88
CA LYS A 187 -6.74 23.57 -8.87
C LYS A 187 -7.77 24.58 -9.36
N SER A 188 -9.00 24.12 -9.62
CA SER A 188 -10.14 24.95 -10.03
C SER A 188 -10.69 25.76 -8.87
#